data_AF-A0A2G6G0X7-F1
#
_entry.id   AF-A0A2G6G0X7-F1
#
_cell.length_a   1.000
_cell.length_b   1.000
_cell.length_c   1.000
_cell.angle_alpha   90.00
_cell.angle_beta   90.00
_cell.angle_gamma   90.00
#
_symmetry.space_group_name_H-M   'P 1'
#
loop_
_entity.id
_entity.type
_entity.pdbx_description
1 polymer ?
#
loop_
_entity_poly.entity_id
_entity_poly.type
_entity_poly.pdbx_seq_one_letter_code
_entity_poly.pdbx_strand_id
1 'polypeptide(L)'
;MNIQKAKRRKNGFTLVELIVVIVILGLLVGIAVPRYNQISTKAKTTADEATARTIISAIHLAAADHDGDISAVTPGEVSRLVSVTVQYAQSPSGENWGYTYNPTTKIISIYHKNKLIMKK
;
A
#
# COMPACT_ATOMS: atom_id res chain seq x y z
N MET A 1 -18.95 32.55 -63.83
CA MET A 1 -19.09 31.28 -63.07
C MET A 1 -19.20 31.65 -61.59
N ASN A 2 -20.42 31.63 -61.05
CA ASN A 2 -20.70 32.13 -59.70
C ASN A 2 -20.50 31.00 -58.68
N ILE A 3 -19.47 31.10 -57.83
CA ILE A 3 -19.17 30.09 -56.81
C ILE A 3 -19.95 30.42 -55.54
N GLN A 4 -21.09 29.77 -55.35
CA GLN A 4 -21.89 29.86 -54.13
C GLN A 4 -21.15 29.14 -53.00
N LYS A 5 -20.48 29.88 -52.12
CA LYS A 5 -19.80 29.31 -50.94
C LYS A 5 -20.84 28.82 -49.93
N ALA A 6 -20.84 27.51 -49.66
CA ALA A 6 -21.65 26.92 -48.59
C ALA A 6 -21.21 27.48 -47.22
N LYS A 7 -22.12 28.17 -46.51
CA LYS A 7 -21.89 28.73 -45.18
C LYS A 7 -21.78 27.57 -44.18
N ARG A 8 -20.55 27.18 -43.80
CA ARG A 8 -20.31 26.21 -42.71
C ARG A 8 -20.94 26.74 -41.43
N ARG A 9 -21.97 26.06 -40.90
CA ARG A 9 -22.53 26.36 -39.58
C ARG A 9 -21.44 26.06 -38.54
N LYS A 10 -21.01 27.08 -37.80
CA LYS A 10 -20.15 26.89 -36.64
C LYS A 10 -21.06 26.48 -35.48
N ASN A 11 -21.10 25.19 -35.17
CA ASN A 11 -21.72 24.68 -33.96
C ASN A 11 -20.72 24.91 -32.82
N GLY A 12 -20.96 25.94 -32.00
CA GLY A 12 -20.19 26.18 -30.78
C GLY A 12 -20.90 25.55 -29.58
N PHE A 13 -20.13 25.09 -28.60
CA PHE A 13 -20.64 24.68 -27.28
C PHE A 13 -21.37 25.86 -26.62
N THR A 14 -22.51 25.60 -25.99
CA THR A 14 -23.21 26.60 -25.19
C THR A 14 -22.56 26.72 -23.81
N LEU A 15 -22.58 27.91 -23.22
CA LEU A 15 -22.13 28.10 -21.83
C LEU A 15 -22.96 27.26 -20.85
N VAL A 16 -24.25 27.06 -21.15
CA VAL A 16 -25.16 26.25 -20.34
C VAL A 16 -24.74 24.78 -20.31
N GLU A 17 -24.32 24.22 -21.45
CA GLU A 17 -23.80 22.84 -21.51
C GLU A 17 -22.57 22.67 -20.62
N LEU A 18 -21.65 23.63 -20.61
CA LEU A 18 -20.46 23.54 -19.76
C LEU A 18 -20.81 23.66 -18.26
N ILE A 19 -21.76 24.53 -17.91
CA ILE A 19 -22.19 24.74 -16.52
C ILE A 19 -22.83 23.46 -15.94
N VAL A 20 -23.72 22.81 -16.70
CA VAL A 20 -24.36 21.57 -16.23
C VAL A 20 -23.32 20.46 -16.02
N VAL A 21 -22.32 20.36 -16.89
CA VAL A 21 -21.25 19.35 -16.76
C VAL A 21 -20.42 19.57 -15.50
N ILE A 22 -19.97 20.79 -15.21
CA ILE A 22 -19.17 21.06 -14.01
C ILE A 22 -19.97 20.84 -12.72
N VAL A 23 -21.27 21.09 -12.72
CA VAL A 23 -22.15 20.80 -11.58
C VAL A 23 -22.21 19.30 -11.33
N ILE A 24 -22.45 18.49 -12.36
CA ILE A 24 -22.47 17.02 -12.23
C ILE A 24 -21.09 16.50 -11.80
N LEU A 25 -20.00 17.01 -12.38
CA LEU A 25 -18.63 16.66 -11.97
C LEU A 25 -18.37 17.01 -10.50
N GLY A 26 -18.82 18.18 -10.04
CA GLY A 26 -18.70 18.58 -8.63
C GLY A 26 -19.40 17.61 -7.68
N LEU A 27 -20.61 17.17 -8.03
CA LEU A 27 -21.35 16.17 -7.25
C LEU A 27 -20.62 14.83 -7.20
N LEU A 28 -20.10 14.34 -8.34
CA LEU A 28 -19.36 13.08 -8.41
C LEU A 28 -18.04 13.15 -7.62
N VAL A 29 -17.30 14.26 -7.74
CA VAL A 29 -16.04 14.46 -7.00
C VAL A 29 -16.30 14.48 -5.49
N GLY A 30 -17.40 15.11 -5.04
CA GLY A 30 -17.78 15.16 -3.63
C GLY A 30 -17.91 13.79 -2.98
N ILE A 31 -18.47 12.80 -3.69
CA ILE A 31 -18.57 11.41 -3.19
C ILE A 31 -17.30 10.59 -3.47
N ALA A 32 -16.58 10.88 -4.55
CA ALA A 32 -15.46 10.08 -5.01
C ALA A 32 -14.21 10.27 -4.13
N VAL A 33 -13.89 11.51 -3.73
CA VAL A 33 -12.68 11.83 -2.96
C VAL A 33 -12.60 11.11 -1.60
N PRO A 34 -13.61 11.18 -0.70
CA PRO A 34 -13.53 10.49 0.59
C PRO A 34 -13.47 8.97 0.41
N ARG A 35 -14.23 8.42 -0.53
CA ARG A 35 -14.20 6.99 -0.86
C ARG A 35 -12.83 6.54 -1.36
N TYR A 36 -12.21 7.32 -2.24
CA TYR A 36 -10.88 7.02 -2.76
C TYR A 36 -9.83 7.01 -1.65
N ASN A 37 -9.86 8.00 -0.74
CA ASN A 37 -8.93 8.07 0.40
C ASN A 37 -9.06 6.85 1.33
N GLN A 38 -10.29 6.41 1.60
CA GLN A 38 -10.55 5.20 2.39
C GLN A 38 -10.01 3.94 1.70
N ILE A 39 -10.27 3.78 0.40
CA ILE A 39 -9.78 2.63 -0.38
C ILE A 39 -8.25 2.61 -0.41
N SER A 40 -7.61 3.75 -0.66
CA SER A 40 -6.15 3.88 -0.68
C SER A 40 -5.53 3.51 0.67
N THR A 41 -6.08 4.02 1.77
CA THR A 41 -5.61 3.70 3.13
C THR A 41 -5.79 2.22 3.46
N LYS A 42 -6.93 1.64 3.07
CA LYS A 42 -7.22 0.22 3.26
C LYS A 42 -6.26 -0.64 2.44
N ALA A 43 -6.03 -0.31 1.17
CA ALA A 43 -5.12 -1.02 0.29
C ALA A 43 -3.69 -1.03 0.86
N LYS A 44 -3.21 0.12 1.37
CA LYS A 44 -1.92 0.21 2.05
C LYS A 44 -1.84 -0.69 3.28
N THR A 45 -2.87 -0.65 4.14
CA THR A 45 -2.90 -1.49 5.35
C THR A 45 -2.90 -2.98 5.00
N THR A 46 -3.69 -3.39 4.01
CA THR A 46 -3.73 -4.78 3.53
C THR A 46 -2.41 -5.21 2.90
N ALA A 47 -1.74 -4.34 2.15
CA ALA A 47 -0.41 -4.62 1.58
C ALA A 47 0.65 -4.77 2.68
N ASP A 48 0.62 -3.91 3.70
CA ASP A 48 1.50 -4.02 4.86
C ASP A 48 1.27 -5.34 5.61
N GLU A 49 0.01 -5.74 5.84
CA GLU A 49 -0.32 -7.03 6.47
C GLU A 49 0.15 -8.23 5.64
N ALA A 50 -0.01 -8.19 4.32
CA ALA A 50 0.46 -9.26 3.42
C ALA A 50 1.98 -9.41 3.47
N THR A 51 2.71 -8.28 3.49
CA THR A 51 4.16 -8.26 3.63
C THR A 51 4.58 -8.81 4.99
N ALA A 52 3.89 -8.41 6.07
CA ALA A 52 4.16 -8.94 7.41
C ALA A 52 3.99 -10.47 7.51
N ARG A 53 2.96 -11.04 6.86
CA ARG A 53 2.76 -12.50 6.79
C ARG A 53 3.89 -13.20 6.03
N THR A 54 4.38 -12.56 4.97
CA THR A 54 5.50 -13.07 4.18
C THR A 54 6.77 -13.08 5.04
N ILE A 55 7.03 -12.02 5.81
CA ILE A 55 8.15 -11.95 6.76
C ILE A 55 8.05 -13.03 7.84
N ILE A 56 6.87 -13.24 8.43
CA ILE A 56 6.68 -14.32 9.43
C ILE A 56 6.98 -15.69 8.82
N SER A 57 6.52 -15.94 7.59
CA SER A 57 6.79 -17.19 6.88
C SER A 57 8.28 -17.37 6.62
N ALA A 58 8.97 -16.29 6.24
CA ALA A 58 10.42 -16.29 6.08
C ALA A 58 11.18 -16.50 7.39
N ILE A 59 10.71 -15.95 8.51
CA ILE A 59 11.28 -16.21 9.84
C ILE A 59 11.17 -17.70 10.18
N HIS A 60 10.01 -18.32 9.97
CA HIS A 60 9.86 -19.75 10.22
C HIS A 60 10.70 -20.61 9.28
N LEU A 61 10.84 -20.21 8.02
CA LEU A 61 11.71 -20.89 7.06
C LEU A 61 13.18 -20.79 7.48
N ALA A 62 13.65 -19.61 7.87
CA ALA A 62 15.01 -19.43 8.39
C ALA A 62 15.23 -20.21 9.70
N ALA A 63 14.22 -20.26 10.58
CA ALA A 63 14.30 -21.03 11.82
C ALA A 63 14.46 -22.53 11.57
N ALA A 64 14.03 -23.06 10.41
CA ALA A 64 14.22 -24.47 10.08
C ALA A 64 15.69 -24.88 10.00
N ASP A 65 16.59 -23.95 9.66
CA ASP A 65 18.03 -24.17 9.67
C ASP A 65 18.63 -24.14 11.09
N HIS A 66 17.83 -23.73 12.08
CA HIS A 66 18.19 -23.61 13.50
C HIS A 66 17.33 -24.50 14.40
N ASP A 67 16.97 -25.71 13.94
CA ASP A 67 16.11 -26.66 14.68
C ASP A 67 14.74 -26.09 15.10
N GLY A 68 14.24 -25.08 14.38
CA GLY A 68 13.02 -24.35 14.69
C GLY A 68 13.18 -23.23 15.72
N ASP A 69 14.40 -22.92 16.19
CA ASP A 69 14.65 -21.83 17.13
C ASP A 69 14.68 -20.47 16.42
N ILE A 70 13.57 -19.75 16.54
CA ILE A 70 13.44 -18.38 16.04
C ILE A 70 14.41 -17.41 16.72
N SER A 71 14.88 -17.69 17.93
CA SER A 71 15.84 -16.83 18.65
C SER A 71 17.19 -16.75 17.95
N ALA A 72 17.55 -17.80 17.21
CA ALA A 72 18.79 -17.89 16.46
C ALA A 72 18.70 -17.22 15.07
N VAL A 73 17.49 -16.94 14.59
CA VAL A 73 17.26 -16.32 13.27
C VAL A 73 17.74 -14.87 13.28
N THR A 74 18.63 -14.56 12.34
CA THR A 74 19.15 -13.22 12.10
C THR A 74 18.30 -12.45 11.07
N PRO A 75 18.28 -11.10 11.14
CA PRO A 75 17.58 -10.31 10.13
C PRO A 75 18.12 -10.48 8.71
N GLY A 76 19.41 -10.82 8.58
CA GLY A 76 20.05 -11.06 7.28
C GLY A 76 19.51 -12.31 6.59
N GLU A 77 19.24 -13.37 7.35
CA GLU A 77 18.62 -14.60 6.82
C GLU A 77 17.20 -14.33 6.32
N VAL A 78 16.40 -13.61 7.11
CA VAL A 78 15.04 -13.23 6.72
C VAL A 78 15.08 -12.35 5.47
N SER A 79 15.96 -11.34 5.42
CA SER A 79 16.09 -10.41 4.28
C SER A 79 16.54 -11.09 2.98
N ARG A 80 17.14 -12.28 3.04
CA ARG A 80 17.47 -13.07 1.84
C ARG A 80 16.28 -13.83 1.27
N LEU A 81 15.25 -14.06 2.09
CA LEU A 81 14.04 -14.81 1.73
C LEU A 81 12.89 -13.89 1.29
N VAL A 82 12.99 -12.59 1.53
CA VAL A 82 11.97 -11.60 1.16
C VAL A 82 12.60 -10.43 0.39
N SER A 83 11.84 -9.76 -0.47
CA SER A 83 12.33 -8.60 -1.24
C SER A 83 12.38 -7.29 -0.45
N VAL A 84 12.46 -7.36 0.88
CA VAL A 84 12.52 -6.20 1.77
C VAL A 84 13.65 -6.36 2.77
N THR A 85 14.26 -5.24 3.16
CA THR A 85 15.25 -5.25 4.23
C THR A 85 14.56 -5.36 5.58
N VAL A 86 15.00 -6.33 6.38
CA VAL A 86 14.48 -6.61 7.71
C VAL A 86 15.56 -6.33 8.76
N GLN A 87 15.15 -5.80 9.91
CA GLN A 87 15.97 -5.50 11.07
C GLN A 87 15.36 -6.09 12.34
N TYR A 88 16.20 -6.43 13.31
CA TYR A 88 15.72 -6.82 14.65
C TYR A 88 15.43 -5.56 15.48
N ALA A 89 14.27 -4.94 15.28
CA ALA A 89 13.93 -3.66 15.91
C ALA A 89 12.41 -3.42 15.95
N GLN A 90 11.95 -2.73 17.00
CA GLN A 90 10.57 -2.21 17.08
C GLN A 90 10.38 -0.93 16.25
N SER A 91 11.47 -0.17 16.08
CA SER A 91 11.53 1.08 15.31
C SER A 91 12.63 0.95 14.26
N PRO A 92 12.38 0.19 13.17
CA PRO A 92 13.36 0.05 12.09
C PRO A 92 13.63 1.41 11.43
N SER A 93 14.86 1.65 11.01
CA SER A 93 15.24 2.91 10.38
C SER A 93 14.71 3.03 8.95
N GLY A 94 14.25 4.21 8.55
CA GLY A 94 13.81 4.48 7.16
C GLY A 94 12.60 3.64 6.73
N GLU A 95 12.72 2.97 5.57
CA GLU A 95 11.68 2.10 5.00
C GLU A 95 11.86 0.62 5.35
N ASN A 96 12.77 0.31 6.26
CA ASN A 96 13.04 -1.07 6.63
C ASN A 96 11.89 -1.66 7.45
N TRP A 97 11.78 -2.99 7.40
CA TRP A 97 10.87 -3.76 8.22
C TRP A 97 11.57 -4.17 9.52
N GLY A 98 10.82 -4.18 10.61
CA GLY A 98 11.30 -4.59 11.92
C GLY A 98 10.64 -5.89 12.34
N TYR A 99 11.37 -6.79 12.97
CA TYR A 99 10.76 -7.84 13.79
C TYR A 99 11.42 -7.91 15.15
N THR A 100 10.66 -8.41 16.12
CA THR A 100 11.18 -8.84 17.42
C THR A 100 10.56 -10.18 17.78
N TYR A 101 11.29 -11.00 18.52
CA TYR A 101 10.78 -12.26 19.04
C TYR A 101 10.89 -12.28 20.56
N ASN A 102 9.81 -12.66 21.24
CA ASN A 102 9.81 -12.91 22.67
C ASN A 102 9.93 -14.43 22.92
N PRO A 103 11.08 -14.92 23.41
CA PRO A 103 11.33 -16.36 23.57
C PRO A 103 10.49 -17.00 24.68
N THR A 104 10.00 -16.20 25.64
CA THR A 104 9.15 -16.66 26.75
C THR A 104 7.72 -16.88 26.28
N THR A 105 7.15 -15.91 25.55
CA THR A 105 5.75 -16.01 25.07
C THR A 105 5.63 -16.64 23.70
N LYS A 106 6.74 -16.91 23.01
CA LYS A 106 6.80 -17.41 21.63
C LYS A 106 6.06 -16.50 20.63
N ILE A 107 6.10 -15.18 20.86
CA ILE A 107 5.43 -14.19 20.01
C ILE A 107 6.45 -13.49 19.10
N ILE A 108 6.17 -13.49 17.80
CA ILE A 108 6.81 -12.66 16.78
C ILE A 108 6.00 -11.38 16.62
N SER A 109 6.64 -10.22 16.70
CA SER A 109 6.02 -8.92 16.41
C SER A 109 6.69 -8.30 15.19
N ILE A 110 5.89 -7.90 14.20
CA ILE A 110 6.35 -7.24 12.97
C ILE A 110 5.99 -5.75 13.00
N TYR A 111 6.97 -4.93 12.64
CA TYR A 111 6.90 -3.47 12.65
C TYR A 111 7.22 -2.90 11.27
N HIS A 112 6.52 -1.82 10.90
CA HIS A 112 6.82 -1.02 9.72
C HIS A 112 6.53 0.45 10.05
N LYS A 113 7.45 1.36 9.72
CA LYS A 113 7.32 2.81 9.98
C LYS A 113 6.89 3.15 11.42
N ASN A 114 7.58 2.55 12.39
CA ASN A 114 7.32 2.71 13.83
C ASN A 114 5.91 2.28 14.29
N LYS A 115 5.21 1.47 13.50
CA LYS A 115 3.90 0.92 13.83
C LYS A 115 3.98 -0.60 13.88
N LEU A 116 3.35 -1.18 14.91
CA LEU A 116 3.10 -2.62 14.95
C LEU A 116 2.08 -2.99 13.87
N ILE A 117 2.48 -3.88 12.96
CA ILE A 117 1.64 -4.36 11.87
C ILE A 117 0.98 -5.68 12.26
N MET A 118 1.73 -6.60 12.85
CA MET A 118 1.25 -7.94 13.16
C MET A 118 1.94 -8.52 14.40
N LYS A 119 1.21 -9.36 15.15
CA LYS A 119 1.75 -10.23 16.20
C LYS A 119 1.28 -11.65 15.93
N LYS A 120 2.19 -12.62 15.99
CA LYS A 120 1.85 -14.03 15.83
C LYS A 120 2.60 -14.92 16.81
#